data_AF-A0A1M4V771-F1
#
_entry.id   AF-A0A1M4V771-F1
#
_cell.length_a   1.000
_cell.length_b   1.000
_cell.length_c   1.000
_cell.angle_alpha   90.00
_cell.angle_beta   90.00
_cell.angle_gamma   90.00
#
_symmetry.space_group_name_H-M   'P 1'
#
loop_
_entity.id
_entity.type
_entity.pdbx_description
1 polymer ?
#
loop_
_entity_poly.entity_id
_entity_poly.type
_entity_poly.pdbx_seq_one_letter_code
_entity_poly.pdbx_strand_id
1 'polypeptide(L)'
;MGGTAAGPVPDASHDFALWEKRVDALMVLCSGLGLFTVDGLRRVLEDMGPDAFASRSYYDRWIAAISQNLIEAGTFTTAELAERMAEVEARGQTYADAAAR
;
A
#
# COMPACT_ATOMS: atom_id res chain seq x y z
N MET A 1 -9.80 17.99 -0.43
CA MET A 1 -8.69 18.91 -0.77
C MET A 1 -8.74 20.10 0.18
N GLY A 2 -7.63 20.83 0.39
CA GLY A 2 -7.63 21.98 1.29
C GLY A 2 -8.56 23.09 0.80
N GLY A 3 -9.49 23.56 1.65
CA GLY A 3 -10.40 24.66 1.33
C GLY A 3 -11.63 24.30 0.49
N THR A 4 -11.82 23.02 0.12
CA THR A 4 -12.98 22.57 -0.67
C THR A 4 -14.11 22.05 0.22
N ALA A 5 -15.37 22.24 -0.17
CA ALA A 5 -16.51 21.62 0.49
C ALA A 5 -16.40 20.07 0.44
N ALA A 6 -16.46 19.41 1.59
CA ALA A 6 -16.28 17.96 1.72
C ALA A 6 -17.50 17.21 2.27
N GLY A 7 -18.57 17.93 2.64
CA GLY A 7 -19.74 17.34 3.30
C GLY A 7 -19.47 16.91 4.75
N PRO A 8 -20.44 16.25 5.39
CA PRO A 8 -20.28 15.69 6.74
C PRO A 8 -19.21 14.60 6.78
N VAL A 9 -18.45 14.55 7.88
CA VAL A 9 -17.46 13.49 8.11
C VAL A 9 -18.17 12.23 8.61
N PRO A 10 -17.98 11.06 7.97
CA PRO A 10 -18.47 9.79 8.51
C PRO A 10 -17.81 9.48 9.87
N ASP A 11 -18.59 9.02 10.85
CA ASP A 11 -18.14 8.69 12.20
C ASP A 11 -18.05 7.17 12.47
N ALA A 12 -18.31 6.35 11.46
CA ALA A 12 -18.23 4.90 11.55
C ALA A 12 -16.79 4.44 11.82
N SER A 13 -16.63 3.52 12.78
CA SER A 13 -15.36 2.83 13.00
C SER A 13 -15.03 1.91 11.83
N HIS A 14 -13.76 1.91 11.41
CA HIS A 14 -13.24 0.97 10.41
C HIS A 14 -12.69 -0.29 11.10
N ASP A 15 -13.21 -1.46 10.74
CA ASP A 15 -12.63 -2.74 11.15
C ASP A 15 -11.51 -3.12 10.17
N PHE A 16 -10.26 -3.02 10.63
CA PHE A 16 -9.11 -3.23 9.78
C PHE A 16 -8.93 -4.72 9.47
N ALA A 17 -8.92 -5.04 8.18
CA ALA A 17 -8.54 -6.34 7.69
C ALA A 17 -7.07 -6.65 8.03
N LEU A 18 -6.73 -7.94 8.11
CA LEU A 18 -5.36 -8.36 8.46
C LEU A 18 -4.31 -7.82 7.49
N TRP A 19 -4.64 -7.72 6.20
CA TRP A 19 -3.72 -7.21 5.20
C TRP A 19 -3.43 -5.71 5.39
N GLU A 20 -4.42 -4.91 5.80
CA GLU A 20 -4.24 -3.48 6.09
C GLU A 20 -3.24 -3.28 7.24
N LYS A 21 -3.36 -4.10 8.30
CA LYS A 21 -2.41 -4.13 9.42
C LYS A 21 -1.00 -4.52 8.97
N ARG A 22 -0.88 -5.41 7.99
CA ARG A 22 0.42 -5.79 7.41
C ARG A 22 1.03 -4.67 6.57
N VAL A 23 0.22 -3.92 5.81
CA VAL A 23 0.67 -2.74 5.07
C VAL A 23 1.22 -1.67 6.02
N ASP A 24 0.52 -1.42 7.14
CA ASP A 24 0.99 -0.52 8.20
C ASP A 24 2.35 -0.99 8.78
N ALA A 25 2.45 -2.27 9.12
CA ALA A 25 3.70 -2.86 9.60
C ALA A 25 4.85 -2.73 8.58
N LEU A 26 4.59 -2.94 7.29
CA LEU A 26 5.58 -2.75 6.23
C LEU A 26 6.04 -1.29 6.14
N MET A 27 5.13 -0.32 6.28
CA MET A 27 5.50 1.09 6.32
C MET A 27 6.48 1.37 7.46
N VAL A 28 6.17 0.90 8.67
CA VAL A 28 7.02 1.08 9.86
C VAL A 28 8.39 0.41 9.68
N LEU A 29 8.42 -0.85 9.22
CA LEU A 29 9.66 -1.61 9.08
C LEU A 29 10.56 -1.04 7.99
N CYS A 30 10.03 -0.78 6.79
CA CYS A 30 10.84 -0.31 5.67
C CYS A 30 11.37 1.12 5.90
N SER A 31 10.57 2.00 6.52
CA SER A 31 11.05 3.34 6.90
C SER A 31 12.09 3.27 8.03
N GLY A 32 11.89 2.41 9.03
CA GLY A 32 12.86 2.19 10.10
C GLY A 32 14.20 1.61 9.62
N LEU A 33 14.18 0.83 8.54
CA LEU A 33 15.38 0.34 7.86
C LEU A 33 16.02 1.37 6.93
N GLY A 34 15.42 2.55 6.75
CA GLY A 34 15.93 3.61 5.88
C GLY A 34 15.77 3.33 4.39
N LEU A 35 14.90 2.40 4.00
CA LEU A 35 14.64 2.08 2.58
C LEU A 35 13.88 3.20 1.87
N PHE A 36 13.11 3.99 2.62
CA PHE A 36 12.52 5.25 2.17
C PHE A 36 12.23 6.17 3.36
N THR A 37 11.93 7.44 3.08
CA THR A 37 11.50 8.43 4.08
C THR A 37 10.00 8.65 4.01
N VAL A 38 9.43 9.27 5.05
CA VAL A 38 8.02 9.73 5.03
C VAL A 38 7.77 10.66 3.84
N ASP A 39 8.72 11.54 3.51
CA ASP A 39 8.62 12.43 2.35
C ASP A 39 8.62 11.65 1.02
N GLY A 40 9.43 10.58 0.92
CA GLY A 40 9.41 9.68 -0.24
C GLY A 40 8.09 8.93 -0.41
N LEU A 41 7.50 8.48 0.69
CA LEU A 41 6.15 7.88 0.69
C LEU A 41 5.11 8.90 0.21
N ARG A 42 5.15 10.13 0.75
CA ARG A 42 4.21 11.20 0.38
C ARG A 42 4.34 11.61 -1.07
N ARG A 43 5.56 11.75 -1.60
CA ARG A 43 5.81 12.04 -3.02
C ARG A 43 5.03 11.07 -3.90
N VAL A 44 5.23 9.76 -3.70
CA VAL A 44 4.57 8.76 -4.53
C VAL A 44 3.04 8.78 -4.37
N LEU A 45 2.53 9.00 -3.16
CA LEU A 45 1.09 9.14 -2.93
C LEU A 45 0.49 10.34 -3.69
N GLU A 46 1.18 11.48 -3.66
CA GLU A 46 0.76 12.71 -4.33
C GLU A 46 0.87 12.60 -5.86
N ASP A 47 1.85 11.83 -6.36
CA ASP A 47 2.03 11.52 -7.79
C ASP A 47 0.91 10.64 -8.39
N MET A 48 0.13 9.92 -7.57
CA MET A 48 -0.97 9.06 -8.05
C MET A 48 -2.13 9.86 -8.67
N GLY A 49 -2.19 11.16 -8.43
CA GLY A 49 -3.26 12.04 -8.89
C GLY A 49 -4.58 11.88 -8.12
N PRO A 50 -5.51 12.82 -8.29
CA PRO A 50 -6.72 12.94 -7.46
C PRO A 50 -7.67 11.73 -7.58
N ASP A 51 -7.73 11.08 -8.74
CA ASP A 51 -8.62 9.95 -8.99
C ASP A 51 -8.30 8.76 -8.08
N ALA A 52 -7.02 8.55 -7.76
CA ALA A 52 -6.60 7.49 -6.84
C ALA A 52 -7.15 7.73 -5.41
N PHE A 53 -7.29 8.98 -4.98
CA PHE A 53 -7.82 9.32 -3.66
C PHE A 53 -9.34 9.13 -3.56
N ALA A 54 -10.04 9.15 -4.69
CA ALA A 54 -11.48 8.93 -4.75
C ALA A 54 -11.85 7.44 -4.93
N SER A 55 -11.01 6.68 -5.65
CA SER A 55 -11.34 5.32 -6.11
C SER A 55 -10.64 4.19 -5.36
N ARG A 56 -9.56 4.47 -4.61
CA ARG A 56 -8.78 3.46 -3.90
C ARG A 56 -8.89 3.63 -2.39
N SER A 57 -8.85 2.52 -1.67
CA SER A 57 -8.80 2.58 -0.20
C SER A 57 -7.50 3.23 0.27
N TYR A 58 -7.48 3.62 1.55
CA TYR A 58 -6.29 4.22 2.16
C TYR A 58 -5.07 3.29 2.07
N TYR A 59 -5.23 2.02 2.42
CA TYR A 59 -4.13 1.06 2.41
C TYR A 59 -3.75 0.57 1.02
N ASP A 60 -4.67 0.60 0.04
CA ASP A 60 -4.30 0.35 -1.36
C ASP A 60 -3.29 1.36 -1.89
N ARG A 61 -3.49 2.65 -1.55
CA ARG A 61 -2.55 3.71 -1.92
C ARG A 61 -1.22 3.53 -1.19
N TRP A 62 -1.25 3.14 0.08
CA TRP A 62 -0.02 2.91 0.84
C TRP A 62 0.81 1.76 0.31
N ILE A 63 0.22 0.59 0.04
CA ILE A 63 0.99 -0.54 -0.47
C ILE A 63 1.60 -0.23 -1.84
N ALA A 64 0.87 0.47 -2.72
CA ALA A 64 1.41 0.94 -3.99
C ALA A 64 2.60 1.91 -3.80
N ALA A 65 2.49 2.86 -2.87
CA ALA A 65 3.56 3.81 -2.59
C ALA A 65 4.80 3.16 -1.96
N ILE A 66 4.60 2.19 -1.05
CA ILE A 66 5.67 1.40 -0.45
C ILE A 66 6.38 0.59 -1.54
N SER A 67 5.64 -0.16 -2.36
CA SER A 67 6.22 -0.95 -3.46
C SER A 67 7.03 -0.10 -4.42
N GLN A 68 6.52 1.06 -4.83
CA GLN A 68 7.24 1.97 -5.72
C GLN A 68 8.56 2.46 -5.10
N ASN A 69 8.55 2.89 -3.83
CA ASN A 69 9.76 3.33 -3.15
C ASN A 69 10.79 2.20 -2.99
N LEU A 70 10.35 0.97 -2.70
CA LEU A 70 11.26 -0.18 -2.60
C LEU A 70 11.88 -0.56 -3.95
N ILE A 71 11.14 -0.39 -5.05
CA ILE A 71 11.66 -0.56 -6.41
C ILE A 71 12.70 0.53 -6.73
N GLU A 72 12.39 1.79 -6.43
CA GLU A 72 13.32 2.92 -6.64
C GLU A 72 14.60 2.80 -5.81
N ALA A 73 14.50 2.23 -4.61
CA ALA A 73 15.64 1.92 -3.75
C ALA A 73 16.44 0.67 -4.21
N GLY A 74 15.95 -0.06 -5.22
CA GLY A 74 16.59 -1.29 -5.72
C GLY A 74 16.48 -2.49 -4.77
N THR A 75 15.49 -2.49 -3.87
CA THR A 75 15.25 -3.62 -2.93
C THR A 75 14.77 -4.86 -3.68
N PHE A 76 13.93 -4.64 -4.69
CA PHE A 76 13.51 -5.63 -5.68
C PHE A 76 13.08 -4.91 -6.96
N THR A 77 12.98 -5.65 -8.05
CA THR A 77 12.54 -5.16 -9.36
C THR A 77 11.06 -5.42 -9.57
N THR A 78 10.47 -4.72 -10.55
CA THR A 78 9.09 -4.99 -10.99
C THR A 78 8.91 -6.42 -11.49
N ALA A 79 9.94 -7.01 -12.10
CA ALA A 79 9.91 -8.38 -12.58
C ALA A 79 9.83 -9.39 -11.42
N GLU A 80 10.66 -9.21 -10.39
CA GLU A 80 10.62 -10.05 -9.19
C GLU A 80 9.29 -9.89 -8.46
N LEU A 81 8.75 -8.67 -8.38
CA LEU A 81 7.42 -8.46 -7.79
C LEU A 81 6.34 -9.22 -8.56
N ALA A 82 6.33 -9.14 -9.89
CA ALA A 82 5.36 -9.83 -10.74
C ALA A 82 5.46 -11.36 -10.59
N GLU A 83 6.68 -11.91 -10.56
CA GLU A 83 6.92 -13.33 -10.32
C GLU A 83 6.36 -13.77 -8.96
N ARG A 84 6.66 -13.02 -7.89
CA ARG A 84 6.14 -13.31 -6.56
C ARG A 84 4.62 -13.20 -6.48
N MET A 85 4.00 -12.25 -7.19
CA MET A 85 2.54 -12.15 -7.26
C MET A 85 1.92 -13.38 -7.93
N ALA A 86 2.48 -13.84 -9.06
CA ALA A 86 2.01 -15.05 -9.74
C ALA A 86 2.14 -16.30 -8.86
N GLU A 87 3.25 -16.44 -8.13
CA GLU A 87 3.42 -17.52 -7.17
C GLU A 87 2.40 -17.49 -6.02
N VAL A 88 2.02 -16.29 -5.54
CA VAL A 88 1.03 -16.13 -4.46
C VAL A 88 -0.36 -16.47 -4.98
N GLU A 89 -0.71 -16.01 -6.18
CA GLU A 89 -1.98 -16.32 -6.85
C GLU A 89 -2.14 -17.83 -7.08
N ALA A 90 -1.06 -18.52 -7.47
CA ALA A 90 -1.06 -19.97 -7.67
C ALA A 90 -1.28 -20.78 -6.37
N ARG A 91 -1.11 -20.17 -5.18
CA ARG A 91 -1.35 -20.84 -3.89
C ARG A 91 -2.83 -20.90 -3.55
N GLY A 92 -3.64 -19.97 -4.07
CA GLY A 92 -5.08 -19.98 -3.90
C GLY A 92 -5.72 -18.62 -4.15
N GLN A 93 -7.04 -18.63 -4.36
CA GLN A 93 -7.82 -17.44 -4.72
C GLN A 93 -8.16 -16.56 -3.52
N THR A 94 -8.18 -17.15 -2.32
CA THR A 94 -8.41 -16.38 -1.09
C THR A 94 -7.09 -16.13 -0.37
N TYR A 95 -7.06 -15.07 0.42
CA TYR A 95 -5.94 -14.79 1.30
C TYR A 95 -5.62 -15.96 2.25
N ALA A 96 -6.64 -16.67 2.73
CA ALA A 96 -6.46 -17.83 3.60
C ALA A 96 -5.74 -18.97 2.87
N ASP A 97 -6.18 -19.29 1.65
CA ASP A 97 -5.56 -20.33 0.83
C ASP A 97 -4.11 -19.97 0.49
N ALA A 98 -3.88 -18.71 0.11
CA ALA A 98 -2.56 -18.23 -0.27
C ALA A 98 -1.56 -18.18 0.91
N ALA A 99 -2.05 -18.06 2.15
CA ALA A 99 -1.25 -17.95 3.37
C ALA A 99 -1.04 -19.28 4.12
N ALA A 100 -1.61 -20.40 3.65
CA ALA A 100 -1.62 -21.68 4.37
C ALA A 100 -0.30 -22.49 4.31
N ARG A 101 0.80 -21.91 3.82
CA ARG A 101 2.11 -22.59 3.66
C ARG A 101 3.18 -22.04 4.59
#